data_AF-A0A378MSQ1-F1
#
_entry.id   AF-A0A378MSQ1-F1
#
_cell.length_a   1.000
_cell.length_b   1.000
_cell.length_c   1.000
_cell.angle_alpha   90.00
_cell.angle_beta   90.00
_cell.angle_gamma   90.00
#
_symmetry.space_group_name_H-M   'P 1'
#
loop_
_entity.id
_entity.type
_entity.pdbx_description
1 polymer ?
#
loop_
_entity_poly.entity_id
_entity_poly.type
_entity_poly.pdbx_seq_one_letter_code
_entity_poly.pdbx_strand_id
1 'polypeptide(L)'
;MSYAGLKDRHAVTEQWFCLHLAGKETPDFSAFECEGVEVLEVTRHNRKIRVGSLAGNHFELLLRDVAESEELIYRLQQLQAVGFPNYFTEQRFGRDGHNLTQALRWANGEISVKDRKKRSFYLSAARSEVFNLVVSQRINDCLTQKILENDYVQLAGSNSFFCVKSDEIAETQARLAQQDLLLTAPLIGERSLELECNPAEKAIIEQHAQLVALMQKERMAAARRAMLCKPQNLEWQFEQEGLRLKFFLDSGSYATALVRELILLTEESEA
;
A
#
# COMPACT_ATOMS: atom_id res chain seq x y z
N MET A 1 -24.09 6.29 -3.55
CA MET A 1 -23.34 5.74 -2.42
C MET A 1 -21.86 5.93 -2.66
N SER A 2 -21.07 6.22 -1.63
CA SER A 2 -19.61 6.26 -1.68
C SER A 2 -19.00 5.60 -0.44
N TYR A 3 -17.71 5.28 -0.51
CA TYR A 3 -16.96 4.57 0.52
C TYR A 3 -15.49 5.00 0.50
N ALA A 4 -14.74 4.64 1.54
CA ALA A 4 -13.34 5.04 1.70
C ALA A 4 -12.35 4.12 0.97
N GLY A 5 -12.68 2.85 0.79
CA GLY A 5 -11.85 1.89 0.05
C GLY A 5 -12.62 0.61 -0.20
N LEU A 6 -12.10 -0.24 -1.08
CA LEU A 6 -12.61 -1.60 -1.21
C LEU A 6 -12.11 -2.45 -0.04
N LYS A 7 -12.91 -3.46 0.31
CA LYS A 7 -12.58 -4.48 1.32
C LYS A 7 -12.56 -5.85 0.65
N ASP A 8 -11.88 -6.80 1.27
CA ASP A 8 -11.75 -8.15 0.74
C ASP A 8 -13.11 -8.84 0.65
N ARG A 9 -13.36 -9.52 -0.47
CA ARG A 9 -14.62 -10.23 -0.72
C ARG A 9 -14.78 -11.46 0.17
N HIS A 10 -13.66 -12.13 0.47
CA HIS A 10 -13.62 -13.37 1.23
C HIS A 10 -13.06 -13.09 2.63
N ALA A 11 -13.74 -12.23 3.36
CA ALA A 11 -13.42 -11.85 4.74
C ALA A 11 -14.67 -11.30 5.44
N VAL A 12 -14.68 -11.31 6.78
CA VAL A 12 -15.62 -10.50 7.57
C VAL A 12 -15.04 -9.10 7.67
N THR A 13 -15.77 -8.10 7.18
CA THR A 13 -15.24 -6.73 7.10
C THR A 13 -16.25 -5.71 7.59
N GLU A 14 -15.75 -4.73 8.33
CA GLU A 14 -16.51 -3.57 8.76
C GLU A 14 -16.04 -2.33 7.97
N GLN A 15 -16.98 -1.54 7.44
CA GLN A 15 -16.64 -0.30 6.75
C GLN A 15 -17.80 0.71 6.73
N TRP A 16 -17.43 1.99 6.59
CA TRP A 16 -18.38 3.07 6.40
C TRP A 16 -18.82 3.25 4.95
N PHE A 17 -20.14 3.30 4.74
CA PHE A 17 -20.76 3.79 3.52
C PHE A 17 -21.38 5.17 3.73
N CYS A 18 -21.41 5.97 2.67
CA CYS A 18 -21.99 7.31 2.67
C CYS A 18 -23.10 7.41 1.61
N LEU A 19 -24.29 7.77 2.05
CA LEU A 19 -25.46 8.04 1.21
C LEU A 19 -25.71 9.55 1.18
N HIS A 20 -25.89 10.10 -0.02
CA HIS A 20 -26.19 11.52 -0.17
C HIS A 20 -27.70 11.75 -0.07
N LEU A 21 -28.14 12.31 1.06
CA LEU A 21 -29.55 12.53 1.41
C LEU A 21 -29.81 14.01 1.73
N ALA A 22 -29.47 14.92 0.81
CA ALA A 22 -29.66 16.35 1.00
C ALA A 22 -31.14 16.72 1.22
N GLY A 23 -31.46 17.34 2.36
CA GLY A 23 -32.82 17.79 2.69
C GLY A 23 -33.84 16.67 2.92
N LYS A 24 -33.42 15.41 2.92
CA LYS A 24 -34.28 14.26 3.22
C LYS A 24 -34.08 13.84 4.67
N GLU A 25 -35.06 13.19 5.27
CA GLU A 25 -34.89 12.52 6.57
C GLU A 25 -33.99 11.28 6.42
N THR A 26 -33.40 10.83 7.53
CA THR A 26 -32.61 9.59 7.53
C THR A 26 -33.58 8.41 7.53
N PRO A 27 -33.52 7.49 6.55
CA PRO A 27 -34.34 6.28 6.57
C PRO A 27 -34.08 5.46 7.83
N ASP A 28 -35.09 4.72 8.28
CA ASP A 28 -34.90 3.70 9.30
C ASP A 28 -34.20 2.48 8.69
N PHE A 29 -32.95 2.25 9.10
CA PHE A 29 -32.16 1.11 8.64
C PHE A 29 -32.31 -0.12 9.54
N SER A 30 -33.08 -0.06 10.63
CA SER A 30 -33.32 -1.23 11.50
C SER A 30 -34.06 -2.36 10.77
N ALA A 31 -34.83 -2.03 9.73
CA ALA A 31 -35.54 -2.98 8.88
C ALA A 31 -34.76 -3.35 7.59
N PHE A 32 -33.50 -2.92 7.44
CA PHE A 32 -32.71 -3.27 6.26
C PHE A 32 -32.23 -4.72 6.36
N GLU A 33 -32.66 -5.55 5.41
CA GLU A 33 -32.24 -6.95 5.30
C GLU A 33 -31.44 -7.17 4.02
N CYS A 34 -30.24 -7.72 4.17
CA CYS A 34 -29.40 -8.18 3.08
C CYS A 34 -28.51 -9.31 3.57
N GLU A 35 -28.53 -10.44 2.86
CA GLU A 35 -27.73 -11.61 3.24
C GLU A 35 -26.23 -11.26 3.33
N GLY A 36 -25.59 -11.63 4.45
CA GLY A 36 -24.17 -11.36 4.70
C GLY A 36 -23.84 -9.90 5.00
N VAL A 37 -24.83 -9.04 5.23
CA VAL A 37 -24.63 -7.62 5.56
C VAL A 37 -25.41 -7.26 6.82
N GLU A 38 -24.74 -6.59 7.75
CA GLU A 38 -25.34 -6.05 8.97
C GLU A 38 -25.08 -4.54 9.05
N VAL A 39 -26.08 -3.75 9.44
CA VAL A 39 -25.94 -2.30 9.67
C VAL A 39 -25.68 -2.07 11.16
N LEU A 40 -24.43 -1.76 11.50
CA LEU A 40 -24.01 -1.57 12.90
C LEU A 40 -24.31 -0.16 13.43
N GLU A 41 -24.11 0.88 12.61
CA GLU A 41 -24.30 2.27 13.00
C GLU A 41 -24.78 3.15 11.83
N VAL A 42 -25.64 4.12 12.13
CA VAL A 42 -26.09 5.15 11.18
C VAL A 42 -25.95 6.53 11.79
N THR A 43 -25.21 7.42 11.12
CA THR A 43 -25.02 8.81 11.56
C THR A 43 -25.03 9.78 10.38
N ARG A 44 -25.26 11.07 10.67
CA ARG A 44 -25.19 12.14 9.68
C ARG A 44 -23.80 12.76 9.64
N HIS A 45 -23.34 13.08 8.44
CA HIS A 45 -22.09 13.78 8.24
C HIS A 45 -22.17 14.81 7.12
N ASN A 46 -21.47 15.94 7.31
CA ASN A 46 -21.49 17.07 6.37
C ASN A 46 -20.56 16.89 5.18
N ARG A 47 -19.68 15.87 5.22
CA ARG A 47 -18.72 15.58 4.15
C ARG A 47 -18.99 14.21 3.56
N LYS A 48 -18.88 14.13 2.24
CA LYS A 48 -18.89 12.87 1.50
C LYS A 48 -17.60 12.08 1.82
N ILE A 49 -17.74 10.78 2.11
CA ILE A 49 -16.59 9.86 2.15
C ILE A 49 -16.05 9.67 0.73
N ARG A 50 -14.76 9.95 0.53
CA ARG A 50 -14.04 9.75 -0.74
C ARG A 50 -13.11 8.55 -0.63
N VAL A 51 -12.82 7.94 -1.79
CA VAL A 51 -11.82 6.87 -1.85
C VAL A 51 -10.47 7.41 -1.37
N GLY A 52 -9.78 6.65 -0.52
CA GLY A 52 -8.55 7.02 0.17
C GLY A 52 -8.75 7.84 1.45
N SER A 53 -9.98 8.21 1.81
CA SER A 53 -10.27 8.97 3.05
C SER A 53 -10.51 8.07 4.25
N LEU A 54 -9.54 7.23 4.59
CA LEU A 54 -9.48 6.43 5.81
C LEU A 54 -8.08 6.53 6.42
N ALA A 55 -7.97 6.42 7.74
CA ALA A 55 -6.67 6.34 8.41
C ALA A 55 -5.97 5.02 8.09
N GLY A 56 -6.69 3.91 8.12
CA GLY A 56 -6.16 2.57 7.96
C GLY A 56 -7.20 1.50 8.23
N ASN A 57 -6.77 0.28 8.52
CA ASN A 57 -7.63 -0.82 8.91
C ASN A 57 -7.03 -1.59 10.08
N HIS A 58 -7.88 -2.03 11.00
CA HIS A 58 -7.55 -3.06 11.97
C HIS A 58 -7.73 -4.42 11.33
N PHE A 59 -6.78 -5.32 11.59
CA PHE A 59 -6.80 -6.69 11.10
C PHE A 59 -6.77 -7.64 12.29
N GLU A 60 -7.59 -8.67 12.21
CA GLU A 60 -7.47 -9.88 13.00
C GLU A 60 -7.41 -11.05 12.03
N LEU A 61 -6.31 -11.81 12.09
CA LEU A 61 -6.05 -12.94 11.18
C LEU A 61 -5.77 -14.18 12.01
N LEU A 62 -6.25 -15.33 11.53
CA LEU A 62 -5.84 -16.64 12.02
C LEU A 62 -5.12 -17.36 10.89
N LEU A 63 -3.80 -17.51 11.02
CA LEU A 63 -2.99 -18.32 10.13
C LEU A 63 -3.06 -19.77 10.61
N ARG A 64 -3.87 -20.57 9.90
CA ARG A 64 -4.11 -21.98 10.25
C ARG A 64 -2.88 -22.85 9.99
N ASP A 65 -2.76 -23.92 10.76
CA ASP A 65 -1.71 -24.94 10.60
C ASP A 65 -0.28 -24.39 10.75
N VAL A 66 -0.15 -23.25 11.43
CA VAL A 66 1.14 -22.62 11.76
C VAL A 66 1.54 -23.03 13.18
N ALA A 67 2.60 -23.83 13.28
CA ALA A 67 3.18 -24.22 14.56
C ALA A 67 4.19 -23.19 15.08
N GLU A 68 4.28 -23.07 16.40
CA GLU A 68 5.30 -22.27 17.06
C GLU A 68 6.71 -22.79 16.75
N SER A 69 7.60 -21.88 16.36
CA SER A 69 9.02 -22.16 16.14
C SER A 69 9.86 -20.94 16.50
N GLU A 70 11.13 -21.17 16.86
CA GLU A 70 12.06 -20.08 17.17
C GLU A 70 12.23 -19.11 16.00
N GLU A 71 12.26 -19.63 14.76
CA GLU A 71 12.34 -18.82 13.54
C GLU A 71 11.12 -17.90 13.39
N LEU A 72 9.92 -18.41 13.64
CA LEU A 72 8.68 -17.65 13.50
C LEU A 72 8.57 -16.58 14.60
N ILE A 73 8.94 -16.91 15.84
CA ILE A 73 9.01 -15.94 16.94
C ILE A 73 9.99 -14.82 16.60
N TYR A 74 11.17 -15.16 16.06
CA TYR A 74 12.13 -14.16 15.62
C TYR A 74 11.56 -13.24 14.54
N ARG A 75 10.89 -13.79 13.51
CA ARG A 75 10.24 -12.99 12.45
C ARG A 75 9.16 -12.06 13.01
N LEU A 76 8.33 -12.53 13.93
CA LEU A 76 7.31 -11.71 14.60
C LEU A 76 7.94 -10.54 15.37
N GLN A 77 9.03 -10.80 16.11
CA GLN A 77 9.78 -9.76 16.81
C GLN A 77 10.41 -8.76 15.84
N GLN A 78 10.93 -9.22 14.69
CA GLN A 78 11.45 -8.32 13.65
C GLN A 78 10.33 -7.46 13.05
N LEU A 79 9.17 -8.03 12.72
CA LEU A 79 8.02 -7.25 12.25
C LEU A 79 7.61 -6.17 13.25
N GLN A 80 7.59 -6.50 14.55
CA GLN A 80 7.26 -5.54 15.59
C GLN A 80 8.34 -4.46 15.75
N ALA A 81 9.63 -4.79 15.60
CA ALA A 81 10.72 -3.86 15.78
C ALA A 81 10.90 -2.92 14.57
N VAL A 82 11.07 -3.50 13.39
CA VAL A 82 11.51 -2.82 12.15
C VAL A 82 10.43 -2.71 11.08
N GLY A 83 9.36 -3.50 11.18
CA GLY A 83 8.30 -3.56 10.17
C GLY A 83 8.64 -4.49 9.00
N PHE A 84 7.97 -4.26 7.87
CA PHE A 84 8.10 -5.06 6.64
C PHE A 84 8.14 -4.16 5.40
N PRO A 85 8.64 -4.66 4.25
CA PRO A 85 8.58 -3.94 2.99
C PRO A 85 7.14 -3.64 2.57
N ASN A 86 6.84 -2.37 2.28
CA ASN A 86 5.51 -1.90 1.97
C ASN A 86 5.10 -2.12 0.50
N TYR A 87 5.42 -3.31 -0.02
CA TYR A 87 5.18 -3.70 -1.41
C TYR A 87 3.71 -3.62 -1.79
N PHE A 88 3.47 -3.34 -3.07
CA PHE A 88 2.24 -3.75 -3.70
C PHE A 88 2.28 -5.25 -3.97
N THR A 89 1.24 -5.96 -3.59
CA THR A 89 1.11 -7.42 -3.75
C THR A 89 0.57 -7.78 -5.13
N GLU A 90 0.60 -9.07 -5.48
CA GLU A 90 0.16 -9.63 -6.77
C GLU A 90 -1.25 -9.17 -7.17
N GLN A 91 -2.16 -9.04 -6.20
CA GLN A 91 -3.51 -8.51 -6.42
C GLN A 91 -3.52 -7.14 -7.13
N ARG A 92 -2.51 -6.28 -6.89
CA ARG A 92 -2.37 -4.97 -7.55
C ARG A 92 -2.13 -5.10 -9.05
N PHE A 93 -1.43 -6.14 -9.46
CA PHE A 93 -1.02 -6.38 -10.84
C PHE A 93 -2.05 -7.19 -11.63
N GLY A 94 -3.16 -7.59 -11.00
CA GLY A 94 -4.20 -8.42 -11.60
C GLY A 94 -3.77 -9.88 -11.72
N ARG A 95 -4.70 -10.75 -12.13
CA ARG A 95 -4.42 -12.18 -12.34
C ARG A 95 -3.23 -12.35 -13.28
N ASP A 96 -2.24 -13.12 -12.86
CA ASP A 96 -1.00 -13.41 -13.61
C ASP A 96 -0.26 -12.15 -14.10
N GLY A 97 -0.35 -11.04 -13.36
CA GLY A 97 0.29 -9.77 -13.74
C GLY A 97 -0.36 -9.06 -14.93
N HIS A 98 -1.56 -9.46 -15.36
CA HIS A 98 -2.23 -8.94 -16.56
C HIS A 98 -2.28 -7.40 -16.63
N ASN A 99 -2.54 -6.71 -15.52
CA ASN A 99 -2.62 -5.25 -15.53
C ASN A 99 -1.25 -4.61 -15.85
N LEU A 100 -0.15 -5.19 -15.35
CA LEU A 100 1.19 -4.71 -15.64
C LEU A 100 1.56 -4.97 -17.09
N THR A 101 1.29 -6.18 -17.59
CA THR A 101 1.50 -6.53 -19.01
C THR A 101 0.76 -5.56 -19.93
N GLN A 102 -0.52 -5.27 -19.65
CA GLN A 102 -1.30 -4.34 -20.45
C GLN A 102 -0.80 -2.90 -20.32
N ALA A 103 -0.30 -2.49 -19.15
CA ALA A 103 0.30 -1.18 -18.98
C ALA A 103 1.58 -1.02 -19.82
N LEU A 104 2.43 -2.05 -19.88
CA LEU A 104 3.64 -2.07 -20.70
C LEU A 104 3.31 -2.01 -22.20
N ARG A 105 2.37 -2.84 -22.67
CA ARG A 105 1.88 -2.79 -24.06
C ARG A 105 1.30 -1.42 -24.42
N TRP A 106 0.60 -0.79 -23.49
CA TRP A 106 0.06 0.55 -23.69
C TRP A 106 1.16 1.62 -23.74
N ALA A 107 2.16 1.53 -22.86
CA ALA A 107 3.33 2.41 -22.87
C ALA A 107 4.12 2.30 -24.18
N ASN A 108 4.23 1.10 -24.74
CA ASN A 108 4.87 0.83 -26.03
C ASN A 108 4.00 1.21 -27.24
N GLY A 109 2.78 1.68 -27.04
CA GLY A 109 1.87 2.06 -28.12
C GLY A 109 1.22 0.88 -28.87
N GLU A 110 1.39 -0.35 -28.39
CA GLU A 110 0.80 -1.55 -29.00
C GLU A 110 -0.73 -1.62 -28.83
N ILE A 111 -1.25 -1.00 -27.77
CA ILE A 111 -2.68 -0.92 -27.49
C ILE A 111 -3.12 0.50 -27.16
N SER A 112 -4.41 0.76 -27.30
CA SER A 112 -5.07 1.98 -26.81
C SER A 112 -6.20 1.61 -25.86
N VAL A 113 -6.22 2.24 -24.68
CA VAL A 113 -7.16 1.91 -23.61
C VAL A 113 -8.17 3.04 -23.47
N LYS A 114 -9.39 2.83 -23.98
CA LYS A 114 -10.48 3.83 -23.91
C LYS A 114 -11.25 3.76 -22.60
N ASP A 115 -11.40 2.56 -22.04
CA ASP A 115 -12.15 2.34 -20.81
C ASP A 115 -11.45 2.98 -19.60
N ARG A 116 -12.16 3.88 -18.91
CA ARG A 116 -11.61 4.66 -17.79
C ARG A 116 -11.18 3.79 -16.61
N LYS A 117 -11.90 2.70 -16.34
CA LYS A 117 -11.59 1.81 -15.21
C LYS A 117 -10.32 1.01 -15.49
N LYS A 118 -10.19 0.43 -16.69
CA LYS A 118 -8.98 -0.26 -17.14
C LYS A 118 -7.77 0.66 -17.17
N ARG A 119 -7.92 1.91 -17.68
CA ARG A 119 -6.85 2.92 -17.63
C ARG A 119 -6.34 3.11 -16.20
N SER A 120 -7.26 3.31 -15.24
CA SER A 120 -6.89 3.47 -13.84
C SER A 120 -6.14 2.27 -13.27
N PHE A 121 -6.56 1.05 -13.59
CA PHE A 121 -5.87 -0.16 -13.12
C PHE A 121 -4.47 -0.31 -13.72
N TYR A 122 -4.32 -0.11 -15.03
CA TYR A 122 -3.02 -0.26 -15.70
C TYR A 122 -2.02 0.79 -15.24
N LEU A 123 -2.45 2.06 -15.12
CA LEU A 123 -1.58 3.12 -14.58
C LEU A 123 -1.19 2.84 -13.12
N SER A 124 -2.13 2.33 -12.32
CA SER A 124 -1.83 1.93 -10.94
C SER A 124 -0.81 0.79 -10.90
N ALA A 125 -0.93 -0.23 -11.76
CA ALA A 125 0.01 -1.34 -11.82
C ALA A 125 1.42 -0.88 -12.25
N ALA A 126 1.53 -0.09 -13.33
CA ALA A 126 2.80 0.41 -13.83
C ALA A 126 3.61 1.20 -12.78
N ARG A 127 2.97 2.13 -12.06
CA ARG A 127 3.68 2.90 -11.03
C ARG A 127 3.99 2.09 -9.76
N SER A 128 3.21 1.04 -9.49
CA SER A 128 3.44 0.12 -8.37
C SER A 128 4.66 -0.76 -8.61
N GLU A 129 4.91 -1.15 -9.87
CA GLU A 129 6.08 -1.93 -10.27
C GLU A 129 7.38 -1.17 -9.98
N VAL A 130 7.48 0.08 -10.47
CA VAL A 130 8.67 0.90 -10.23
C VAL A 130 8.90 1.16 -8.74
N PHE A 131 7.82 1.37 -7.97
CA PHE A 131 7.91 1.46 -6.52
C PHE A 131 8.52 0.19 -5.91
N ASN A 132 7.98 -0.99 -6.27
CA ASN A 132 8.47 -2.27 -5.76
C ASN A 132 9.95 -2.49 -6.12
N LEU A 133 10.37 -2.18 -7.35
CA LEU A 133 11.76 -2.30 -7.79
C LEU A 133 12.71 -1.42 -6.98
N VAL A 134 12.34 -0.16 -6.70
CA VAL A 134 13.17 0.75 -5.89
C VAL A 134 13.28 0.26 -4.45
N VAL A 135 12.19 -0.24 -3.85
CA VAL A 135 12.20 -0.83 -2.50
C VAL A 135 13.09 -2.07 -2.46
N SER A 136 12.95 -2.98 -3.43
CA SER A 136 13.76 -4.20 -3.54
C SER A 136 15.24 -3.88 -3.66
N GLN A 137 15.62 -2.91 -4.51
CA GLN A 137 17.00 -2.47 -4.65
C GLN A 137 17.55 -1.93 -3.32
N ARG A 138 16.79 -1.09 -2.63
CA ARG A 138 17.21 -0.51 -1.34
C ARG A 138 17.42 -1.56 -0.25
N ILE A 139 16.61 -2.62 -0.26
CA ILE A 139 16.75 -3.78 0.63
C ILE A 139 18.02 -4.57 0.30
N ASN A 140 18.23 -4.89 -0.99
CA ASN A 140 19.42 -5.62 -1.45
C ASN A 140 20.72 -4.88 -1.12
N ASP A 141 20.70 -3.55 -1.15
CA ASP A 141 21.86 -2.72 -0.79
C ASP A 141 22.05 -2.58 0.73
N CYS A 142 21.14 -3.13 1.55
CA CYS A 142 21.12 -2.97 3.02
C CYS A 142 21.02 -1.50 3.47
N LEU A 143 20.26 -0.67 2.75
CA LEU A 143 20.16 0.78 2.97
C LEU A 143 18.79 1.25 3.46
N THR A 144 17.95 0.35 3.97
CA THR A 144 16.57 0.66 4.41
C THR A 144 16.47 1.52 5.67
N GLN A 145 17.58 1.68 6.40
CA GLN A 145 17.66 2.47 7.65
C GLN A 145 18.67 3.62 7.55
N LYS A 146 19.20 3.89 6.35
CA LYS A 146 20.22 4.90 6.12
C LYS A 146 19.69 5.98 5.19
N ILE A 147 19.81 7.24 5.58
CA ILE A 147 19.54 8.41 4.75
C ILE A 147 20.72 8.66 3.80
N LEU A 148 20.42 8.89 2.53
CA LEU A 148 21.36 9.34 1.50
C LEU A 148 20.94 10.72 1.00
N GLU A 149 21.89 11.43 0.38
CA GLU A 149 21.61 12.66 -0.33
C GLU A 149 20.58 12.41 -1.44
N ASN A 150 19.63 13.34 -1.58
CA ASN A 150 18.50 13.29 -2.51
C ASN A 150 17.52 12.12 -2.29
N ASP A 151 17.54 11.47 -1.12
CA ASP A 151 16.40 10.67 -0.70
C ASP A 151 15.18 11.56 -0.49
N TYR A 152 14.01 11.00 -0.76
CA TYR A 152 12.76 11.60 -0.32
C TYR A 152 12.29 10.94 0.97
N VAL A 153 11.96 11.77 1.96
CA VAL A 153 11.39 11.35 3.23
C VAL A 153 10.00 11.94 3.40
N GLN A 154 9.13 11.21 4.10
CA GLN A 154 7.75 11.59 4.38
C GLN A 154 7.57 11.75 5.89
N LEU A 155 6.87 12.81 6.30
CA LEU A 155 6.46 13.02 7.69
C LEU A 155 5.46 11.94 8.10
N ALA A 156 5.75 11.21 9.19
CA ALA A 156 4.87 10.17 9.71
C ALA A 156 3.45 10.72 9.97
N GLY A 157 2.43 9.94 9.59
CA GLY A 157 1.02 10.34 9.74
C GLY A 157 0.52 11.43 8.77
N SER A 158 1.32 11.87 7.80
CA SER A 158 0.90 12.85 6.79
C SER A 158 1.29 12.45 5.37
N ASN A 159 0.82 13.19 4.36
CA ASN A 159 1.26 13.05 2.97
C ASN A 159 2.39 14.00 2.56
N SER A 160 2.93 14.77 3.51
CA SER A 160 3.98 15.75 3.25
C SER A 160 5.34 15.06 3.14
N PHE A 161 6.10 15.36 2.10
CA PHE A 161 7.42 14.80 1.84
C PHE A 161 8.36 15.87 1.30
N PHE A 162 9.67 15.66 1.46
CA PHE A 162 10.71 16.55 0.95
C PHE A 162 11.95 15.75 0.54
N CYS A 163 12.80 16.38 -0.29
CA CYS A 163 14.07 15.82 -0.76
C CYS A 163 15.19 16.26 0.17
N VAL A 164 15.97 15.31 0.68
CA VAL A 164 17.04 15.54 1.67
C VAL A 164 18.27 16.12 0.98
N LYS A 165 18.77 17.25 1.46
CA LYS A 165 20.03 17.86 1.01
C LYS A 165 21.22 17.39 1.83
N SER A 166 22.43 17.54 1.31
CA SER A 166 23.66 16.99 1.91
C SER A 166 23.92 17.47 3.33
N ASP A 167 23.57 18.72 3.62
CA ASP A 167 23.71 19.34 4.94
C ASP A 167 22.61 18.92 5.95
N GLU A 168 21.51 18.31 5.48
CA GLU A 168 20.36 17.88 6.29
C GLU A 168 20.41 16.39 6.68
N ILE A 169 21.38 15.62 6.17
CA ILE A 169 21.43 14.15 6.32
C ILE A 169 21.46 13.73 7.79
N ALA A 170 22.29 14.38 8.62
CA ALA A 170 22.47 13.97 10.02
C ALA A 170 21.18 14.18 10.84
N GLU A 171 20.52 15.33 10.67
CA GLU A 171 19.24 15.62 11.32
C GLU A 171 18.15 14.64 10.84
N THR A 172 18.05 14.46 9.53
CA THR A 172 17.06 13.55 8.92
C THR A 172 17.26 12.11 9.40
N GLN A 173 18.51 11.66 9.54
CA GLN A 173 18.85 10.33 10.04
C GLN A 173 18.38 10.14 11.49
N ALA A 174 18.52 11.16 12.35
CA ALA A 174 18.02 11.12 13.71
C ALA A 174 16.48 11.03 13.76
N ARG A 175 15.80 11.80 12.90
CA ARG A 175 14.32 11.79 12.79
C ARG A 175 13.79 10.47 12.23
N LEU A 176 14.49 9.85 11.27
CA LEU A 176 14.20 8.50 10.79
C LEU A 176 14.30 7.47 11.92
N ALA A 177 15.37 7.52 12.73
CA ALA A 177 15.57 6.61 13.85
C ALA A 177 14.48 6.76 14.94
N GLN A 178 13.93 7.97 15.09
CA GLN A 178 12.81 8.26 15.99
C GLN A 178 11.43 7.95 15.37
N GLN A 179 11.39 7.46 14.13
CA GLN A 179 10.16 7.18 13.37
C GLN A 179 9.28 8.41 13.10
N ASP A 180 9.83 9.62 13.20
CA ASP A 180 9.17 10.87 12.80
C ASP A 180 9.17 11.07 11.27
N LEU A 181 10.16 10.48 10.60
CA LEU A 181 10.26 10.42 9.15
C LEU A 181 10.27 8.98 8.65
N LEU A 182 9.74 8.81 7.44
CA LEU A 182 9.72 7.54 6.71
C LEU A 182 10.51 7.70 5.41
N LEU A 183 11.46 6.80 5.15
CA LEU A 183 12.07 6.67 3.82
C LEU A 183 11.00 6.27 2.81
N THR A 184 11.03 6.88 1.62
CA THR A 184 10.00 6.65 0.59
C THR A 184 10.60 6.19 -0.73
N ALA A 185 9.80 5.50 -1.53
CA ALA A 185 10.07 5.18 -2.93
C ALA A 185 9.06 5.89 -3.85
N PRO A 186 9.38 6.08 -5.15
CA PRO A 186 8.56 6.85 -6.07
C PRO A 186 7.34 6.04 -6.51
N LEU A 187 6.19 6.70 -6.50
CA LEU A 187 5.10 6.36 -7.39
C LEU A 187 5.24 7.25 -8.62
N ILE A 188 5.83 6.73 -9.70
CA ILE A 188 6.18 7.54 -10.88
C ILE A 188 4.98 8.29 -11.49
N GLY A 189 5.27 9.43 -12.13
CA GLY A 189 4.32 10.33 -12.78
C GLY A 189 4.95 11.14 -13.91
N GLU A 190 4.23 12.12 -14.44
CA GLU A 190 4.52 12.87 -15.68
C GLU A 190 5.90 13.55 -15.76
N ARG A 191 6.54 13.80 -14.62
CA ARG A 191 7.84 14.50 -14.52
C ARG A 191 8.90 13.72 -13.74
N SER A 192 8.69 12.42 -13.51
CA SER A 192 9.62 11.62 -12.69
C SER A 192 11.05 11.56 -13.24
N LEU A 193 11.24 11.69 -14.56
CA LEU A 193 12.57 11.76 -15.18
C LEU A 193 13.28 13.11 -14.95
N GLU A 194 12.57 14.15 -14.55
CA GLU A 194 13.15 15.47 -14.26
C GLU A 194 13.49 15.66 -12.77
N LEU A 195 12.93 14.82 -11.91
CA LEU A 195 13.14 14.91 -10.46
C LEU A 195 14.58 14.52 -10.11
N GLU A 196 15.20 15.36 -9.27
CA GLU A 196 16.41 14.99 -8.53
C GLU A 196 16.04 13.94 -7.47
N CYS A 197 16.72 12.80 -7.51
CA CYS A 197 16.58 11.73 -6.54
C CYS A 197 17.93 11.02 -6.40
N ASN A 198 18.05 10.11 -5.44
CA ASN A 198 19.26 9.32 -5.28
C ASN A 198 19.58 8.53 -6.59
N PRO A 199 20.85 8.25 -6.90
CA PRO A 199 21.25 7.64 -8.18
C PRO A 199 20.62 6.26 -8.45
N ALA A 200 20.41 5.45 -7.42
CA ALA A 200 19.81 4.12 -7.57
C ALA A 200 18.32 4.22 -7.99
N GLU A 201 17.57 5.10 -7.35
CA GLU A 201 16.18 5.41 -7.74
C GLU A 201 16.15 5.97 -9.16
N LYS A 202 17.05 6.90 -9.49
CA LYS A 202 17.13 7.53 -10.81
C LYS A 202 17.33 6.50 -11.93
N ALA A 203 18.29 5.59 -11.74
CA ALA A 203 18.59 4.54 -12.71
C ALA A 203 17.39 3.63 -12.97
N ILE A 204 16.62 3.26 -11.94
CA ILE A 204 15.42 2.43 -12.10
C ILE A 204 14.32 3.20 -12.85
N ILE A 205 14.12 4.48 -12.55
CA ILE A 205 13.16 5.33 -13.28
C ILE A 205 13.55 5.43 -14.77
N GLU A 206 14.84 5.62 -15.06
CA GLU A 206 15.36 5.72 -16.43
C GLU A 206 15.21 4.42 -17.22
N GLN A 207 15.42 3.26 -16.59
CA GLN A 207 15.15 1.95 -17.19
C GLN A 207 13.67 1.75 -17.55
N HIS A 208 12.77 2.52 -16.93
CA HIS A 208 11.32 2.47 -17.14
C HIS A 208 10.77 3.75 -17.78
N ALA A 209 11.59 4.48 -18.56
CA ALA A 209 11.22 5.74 -19.19
C ALA A 209 9.94 5.67 -20.04
N GLN A 210 9.64 4.52 -20.66
CA GLN A 210 8.40 4.27 -21.39
C GLN A 210 7.16 4.37 -20.49
N LEU A 211 7.25 3.89 -19.25
CA LEU A 211 6.15 4.03 -18.28
C LEU A 211 6.01 5.49 -17.85
N VAL A 212 7.10 6.23 -17.69
CA VAL A 212 7.06 7.67 -17.38
C VAL A 212 6.41 8.46 -18.52
N ALA A 213 6.75 8.15 -19.78
CA ALA A 213 6.12 8.76 -20.95
C ALA A 213 4.61 8.48 -21.00
N LEU A 214 4.19 7.26 -20.65
CA LEU A 214 2.77 6.93 -20.49
C LEU A 214 2.12 7.79 -19.39
N MET A 215 2.77 7.93 -18.22
CA MET A 215 2.27 8.79 -17.14
C MET A 215 2.12 10.26 -17.57
N GLN A 216 3.05 10.76 -18.38
CA GLN A 216 3.00 12.11 -18.93
C GLN A 216 1.81 12.30 -19.88
N LYS A 217 1.61 11.37 -20.81
CA LYS A 217 0.44 11.39 -21.72
C LYS A 217 -0.88 11.36 -20.96
N GLU A 218 -0.93 10.60 -19.87
CA GLU A 218 -2.11 10.42 -19.03
C GLU A 218 -2.23 11.45 -17.90
N ARG A 219 -1.29 12.42 -17.83
CA ARG A 219 -1.22 13.49 -16.81
C ARG A 219 -1.29 12.96 -15.37
N MET A 220 -0.60 11.85 -15.13
CA MET A 220 -0.54 11.22 -13.80
C MET A 220 0.51 11.94 -12.95
N ALA A 221 0.09 12.54 -11.84
CA ALA A 221 1.00 13.18 -10.91
C ALA A 221 1.89 12.15 -10.19
N ALA A 222 3.17 12.51 -10.03
CA ALA A 222 4.09 11.75 -9.19
C ALA A 222 3.67 11.84 -7.71
N ALA A 223 3.99 10.82 -6.95
CA ALA A 223 3.76 10.78 -5.50
C ALA A 223 4.88 10.00 -4.81
N ARG A 224 4.92 10.06 -3.48
CA ARG A 224 5.81 9.26 -2.64
C ARG A 224 5.01 8.27 -1.81
N ARG A 225 5.63 7.15 -1.49
CA ARG A 225 5.09 6.13 -0.60
C ARG A 225 6.20 5.60 0.29
N ALA A 226 5.94 5.43 1.58
CA ALA A 226 6.88 4.84 2.52
C ALA A 226 7.35 3.46 2.04
N MET A 227 8.66 3.21 2.08
CA MET A 227 9.28 1.95 1.64
C MET A 227 8.97 0.80 2.59
N LEU A 228 8.94 1.08 3.89
CA LEU A 228 8.60 0.14 4.95
C LEU A 228 7.27 0.52 5.58
N CYS A 229 6.57 -0.49 6.10
CA CYS A 229 5.38 -0.32 6.91
C CYS A 229 5.63 -1.03 8.24
N LYS A 230 5.34 -0.34 9.35
CA LYS A 230 5.40 -0.93 10.69
C LYS A 230 3.99 -1.16 11.19
N PRO A 231 3.61 -2.40 11.55
CA PRO A 231 2.29 -2.66 12.11
C PRO A 231 2.19 -1.98 13.48
N GLN A 232 1.07 -1.28 13.70
CA GLN A 232 0.78 -0.66 15.00
C GLN A 232 0.03 -1.66 15.87
N ASN A 233 0.35 -1.70 17.17
CA ASN A 233 -0.25 -2.61 18.14
C ASN A 233 -0.23 -4.08 17.65
N LEU A 234 0.91 -4.53 17.12
CA LEU A 234 1.07 -5.92 16.71
C LEU A 234 1.08 -6.82 17.95
N GLU A 235 0.07 -7.65 18.05
CA GLU A 235 -0.10 -8.71 19.03
C GLU A 235 -0.21 -10.04 18.30
N TRP A 236 0.34 -11.10 18.91
CA TRP A 236 0.22 -12.45 18.39
C TRP A 236 0.01 -13.47 19.50
N GLN A 237 -0.68 -14.55 19.17
CA GLN A 237 -0.93 -15.66 20.07
C GLN A 237 -0.93 -16.98 19.28
N PHE A 238 -0.15 -17.95 19.76
CA PHE A 238 -0.26 -19.33 19.30
C PHE A 238 -1.46 -19.99 19.99
N GLU A 239 -2.36 -20.52 19.17
CA GLU A 239 -3.58 -21.20 19.56
C GLU A 239 -3.57 -22.62 18.97
N GLN A 240 -4.50 -23.47 19.41
CA GLN A 240 -4.59 -24.84 18.88
C GLN A 240 -4.79 -24.90 17.36
N GLU A 241 -5.49 -23.92 16.78
CA GLU A 241 -5.78 -23.86 15.35
C GLU A 241 -4.67 -23.18 14.52
N GLY A 242 -3.65 -22.57 15.16
CA GLY A 242 -2.56 -21.88 14.49
C GLY A 242 -2.15 -20.58 15.16
N LEU A 243 -1.69 -19.60 14.35
CA LEU A 243 -1.19 -18.31 14.83
C LEU A 243 -2.23 -17.21 14.62
N ARG A 244 -2.75 -16.63 15.70
CA ARG A 244 -3.59 -15.44 15.67
C ARG A 244 -2.74 -14.17 15.67
N LEU A 245 -3.07 -13.22 14.81
CA LEU A 245 -2.44 -11.91 14.69
C LEU A 245 -3.48 -10.81 14.83
N LYS A 246 -3.14 -9.76 15.58
CA LYS A 246 -3.91 -8.51 15.65
C LYS A 246 -2.98 -7.33 15.41
N PHE A 247 -3.37 -6.42 14.53
CA PHE A 247 -2.58 -5.22 14.25
C PHE A 247 -3.39 -4.17 13.49
N PHE A 248 -2.89 -2.94 13.47
CA PHE A 248 -3.39 -1.87 12.61
C PHE A 248 -2.37 -1.51 11.54
N LEU A 249 -2.83 -1.29 10.32
CA LEU A 249 -2.03 -0.74 9.23
C LEU A 249 -2.66 0.54 8.69
N ASP A 250 -1.80 1.53 8.41
CA ASP A 250 -2.20 2.75 7.72
C ASP A 250 -2.75 2.46 6.32
N SER A 251 -3.54 3.42 5.81
CA SER A 251 -4.18 3.29 4.50
C SER A 251 -3.15 3.05 3.39
N GLY A 252 -3.48 2.11 2.51
CA GLY A 252 -2.62 1.75 1.39
C GLY A 252 -1.57 0.68 1.70
N SER A 253 -1.43 0.21 2.94
CA SER A 253 -0.65 -0.99 3.28
C SER A 253 -1.54 -2.25 3.26
N TYR A 254 -0.92 -3.43 3.11
CA TYR A 254 -1.63 -4.70 2.91
C TYR A 254 -1.25 -5.72 3.96
N ALA A 255 -2.24 -6.37 4.57
CA ALA A 255 -2.01 -7.45 5.52
C ALA A 255 -1.29 -8.65 4.89
N THR A 256 -1.55 -8.93 3.61
CA THR A 256 -0.86 -9.99 2.86
C THR A 256 0.64 -9.74 2.72
N ALA A 257 1.07 -8.49 2.63
CA ALA A 257 2.50 -8.15 2.61
C ALA A 257 3.16 -8.44 3.98
N LEU A 258 2.45 -8.21 5.09
CA LEU A 258 2.92 -8.60 6.43
C LEU A 258 3.02 -10.13 6.56
N VAL A 259 1.97 -10.85 6.17
CA VAL A 259 1.92 -12.32 6.29
C VAL A 259 3.01 -13.00 5.47
N ARG A 260 3.38 -12.44 4.31
CA ARG A 260 4.47 -12.94 3.46
C ARG A 260 5.83 -12.99 4.17
N GLU A 261 6.06 -12.10 5.14
CA GLU A 261 7.30 -12.11 5.94
C GLU A 261 7.29 -13.20 7.04
N LEU A 262 6.13 -13.80 7.32
CA LEU A 262 5.99 -14.85 8.31
C LEU A 262 6.05 -16.24 7.67
N ILE A 263 5.27 -16.44 6.61
CA ILE A 263 5.05 -17.74 5.98
C ILE A 263 5.06 -17.65 4.45
N LEU A 264 5.45 -18.75 3.81
CA LEU A 264 5.25 -18.94 2.38
C LEU A 264 3.92 -19.68 2.19
N LEU A 265 2.98 -19.04 1.52
CA LEU A 265 1.76 -19.71 1.08
C LEU A 265 2.11 -20.51 -0.18
N THR A 266 1.92 -21.82 -0.12
CA THR A 266 1.80 -22.61 -1.34
C THR A 266 0.39 -22.39 -1.87
N GLU A 267 0.27 -21.75 -3.04
CA GLU A 267 -1.03 -21.72 -3.73
C GLU A 267 -1.43 -23.16 -4.04
N GLU A 268 -2.47 -23.67 -3.37
CA GLU A 268 -3.20 -24.80 -3.94
C GLU A 268 -3.86 -24.29 -5.21
N SER A 269 -3.38 -24.76 -6.36
CA SER A 269 -4.08 -24.58 -7.62
C SER A 269 -5.52 -25.09 -7.44
N GLU A 270 -6.49 -24.18 -7.42
CA GLU A 270 -7.91 -24.52 -7.48
C GLU A 270 -8.11 -25.46 -8.69
N ALA A 271 -8.43 -26.72 -8.41
CA ALA A 271 -8.73 -27.74 -9.41
C ALA A 271 -10.11 -27.53 -10.04
#